data_AF-A0A9P6YTL0-F1
#
_entry.id   AF-A0A9P6YTL0-F1
#
_cell.length_a   1.000
_cell.length_b   1.000
_cell.length_c   1.000
_cell.angle_alpha   90.00
_cell.angle_beta   90.00
_cell.angle_gamma   90.00
#
_symmetry.space_group_name_H-M   'P 1'
#
loop_
_entity.id
_entity.type
_entity.pdbx_description
1 polymer ?
#
loop_
_entity_poly.entity_id
_entity_poly.type
_entity_poly.pdbx_seq_one_letter_code
_entity_poly.pdbx_strand_id
1 'polypeptide(L)'
;MKTFILLSLFLLVQQSVQEDPAPACHGLFEANRSICSKFDFIVDPQAVKGGCINPMNGTTFYDLSAYPQVTQIDPHTVQMASLITNVFEEGDTSFAYAQSSDIGDSRGYTSGYVGFTTGTGDAEILIDSYEKAKPGNALSKYLGRLHEISQLPNCDRPARGKTDGLEGYADAWKQESCSQDQTFAKLQREWVYENYMLPSARYASQYRIESALGKAIFYDTIIQHGYQYVEPDINIVRILTLVGDRDERETEQSFLTRFLTIRRQLQCCYPDNVWRASATRSEDLQSLVNKFSRNKDLKRSFRLKNFGVKINGKEKLDAVDKRCQDI
;
A
#
# COMPACT_ATOMS: atom_id res chain seq x y z
N MET A 1 34.96 19.90 60.82
CA MET A 1 35.43 20.63 59.62
C MET A 1 35.65 19.64 58.49
N LYS A 2 34.63 19.34 57.68
CA LYS A 2 34.75 18.72 56.36
C LYS A 2 33.63 19.29 55.49
N THR A 3 34.05 19.96 54.42
CA THR A 3 33.30 20.86 53.56
C THR A 3 32.41 20.07 52.61
N PHE A 4 31.11 20.41 52.55
CA PHE A 4 30.20 19.97 51.50
C PHE A 4 30.43 20.80 50.24
N ILE A 5 30.82 20.14 49.15
CA ILE A 5 30.92 20.74 47.82
C ILE A 5 29.52 20.67 47.18
N LEU A 6 28.89 21.82 46.98
CA LEU A 6 27.76 21.97 46.06
C LEU A 6 28.24 21.71 44.64
N LEU A 7 27.79 20.63 44.00
CA LEU A 7 27.81 20.50 42.55
C LEU A 7 26.48 21.03 42.01
N SER A 8 26.54 22.19 41.36
CA SER A 8 25.48 22.80 40.60
C SER A 8 25.08 21.90 39.44
N LEU A 9 23.85 21.37 39.47
CA LEU A 9 23.22 20.69 38.34
C LEU A 9 22.90 21.72 37.25
N PHE A 10 23.71 21.77 36.20
CA PHE A 10 23.33 22.41 34.95
C PHE A 10 22.23 21.55 34.31
N LEU A 11 20.98 22.02 34.34
CA LEU A 11 19.93 21.52 33.46
C LEU A 11 20.31 21.88 32.01
N LEU A 12 20.88 20.92 31.29
CA LEU A 12 20.84 20.94 29.83
C LEU A 12 19.39 20.69 29.41
N VAL A 13 18.71 21.76 29.02
CA VAL A 13 17.50 21.67 28.21
C VAL A 13 17.92 21.04 26.88
N GLN A 14 17.76 19.71 26.76
CA GLN A 14 17.78 19.06 25.47
C GLN A 14 16.57 19.58 24.70
N GLN A 15 16.78 20.55 23.81
CA GLN A 15 15.84 20.84 22.75
C GLN A 15 15.72 19.54 21.93
N SER A 16 14.59 18.85 22.07
CA SER A 16 14.21 17.80 21.14
C SER A 16 14.13 18.44 19.76
N VAL A 17 15.11 18.17 18.89
CA VAL A 17 14.99 18.47 17.46
C VAL A 17 13.77 17.68 17.00
N GLN A 18 12.68 18.38 16.69
CA GLN A 18 11.52 17.77 16.08
C GLN A 18 12.00 17.24 14.71
N GLU A 19 12.14 15.91 14.59
CA GLU A 19 12.53 15.30 13.32
C GLU A 19 11.52 15.72 12.25
N ASP A 20 12.05 16.21 11.13
CA ASP A 20 11.23 16.60 9.99
C ASP A 20 10.44 15.35 9.51
N PRO A 21 9.09 15.41 9.49
CA PRO A 21 8.27 14.25 9.16
C PRO A 21 8.28 13.90 7.66
N ALA A 22 8.82 14.76 6.79
CA ALA A 22 8.79 14.55 5.34
C ALA A 22 10.09 14.99 4.64
N PRO A 23 11.27 14.42 4.98
CA PRO A 23 12.55 14.82 4.39
C PRO A 23 12.63 14.54 2.89
N ALA A 24 11.82 13.59 2.42
CA ALA A 24 11.67 13.31 1.01
C ALA A 24 10.91 14.42 0.24
N CYS A 25 10.35 15.43 0.90
CA CYS A 25 9.69 16.55 0.24
C CYS A 25 10.56 17.80 0.16
N HIS A 26 11.87 17.71 0.42
CA HIS A 26 12.78 18.85 0.30
C HIS A 26 13.32 19.07 -1.12
N GLY A 27 13.88 20.27 -1.36
CA GLY A 27 14.53 20.64 -2.61
C GLY A 27 13.56 20.65 -3.79
N LEU A 28 13.82 19.82 -4.81
CA LEU A 28 12.98 19.75 -6.02
C LEU A 28 11.54 19.27 -5.76
N PHE A 29 11.27 18.72 -4.58
CA PHE A 29 9.97 18.22 -4.18
C PHE A 29 9.26 19.12 -3.16
N GLU A 30 9.84 20.28 -2.84
CA GLU A 30 9.25 21.23 -1.91
C GLU A 30 7.94 21.78 -2.47
N ALA A 31 6.86 21.52 -1.72
CA ALA A 31 5.51 21.88 -2.13
C ALA A 31 5.41 23.40 -2.34
N ASN A 32 5.09 23.79 -3.57
CA ASN A 32 4.86 25.18 -3.95
C ASN A 32 3.80 25.24 -5.05
N ARG A 33 3.25 26.44 -5.26
CA ARG A 33 2.14 26.64 -6.21
C ARG A 33 2.46 26.15 -7.61
N SER A 34 3.69 26.33 -8.11
CA SER A 34 4.08 25.92 -9.46
C SER A 34 4.11 24.40 -9.64
N ILE A 35 4.41 23.64 -8.59
CA ILE A 35 4.41 22.18 -8.64
C ILE A 35 3.00 21.66 -8.35
N CYS A 36 2.34 22.20 -7.31
CA CYS A 36 1.13 21.60 -6.78
C CYS A 36 -0.14 21.94 -7.59
N SER A 37 -0.17 23.05 -8.32
CA SER A 37 -1.36 23.46 -9.08
C SER A 37 -1.78 22.48 -10.17
N LYS A 38 -0.88 21.62 -10.64
CA LYS A 38 -1.20 20.60 -11.67
C LYS A 38 -1.97 19.40 -11.13
N PHE A 39 -1.94 19.17 -9.82
CA PHE A 39 -2.63 18.02 -9.23
C PHE A 39 -4.11 18.28 -9.01
N ASP A 40 -4.51 19.55 -8.86
CA ASP A 40 -5.91 19.97 -8.76
C ASP A 40 -6.72 19.09 -7.78
N PHE A 41 -6.17 18.91 -6.57
CA PHE A 41 -6.78 18.04 -5.55
C PHE A 41 -8.19 18.52 -5.20
N ILE A 42 -9.11 17.59 -4.99
CA ILE A 42 -10.45 17.91 -4.49
C ILE A 42 -10.31 18.29 -3.02
N VAL A 43 -10.15 19.59 -2.78
CA VAL A 43 -10.00 20.17 -1.44
C VAL A 43 -11.33 20.49 -0.76
N ASP A 44 -12.44 20.43 -1.50
CA ASP A 44 -13.78 20.59 -0.95
C ASP A 44 -14.34 19.21 -0.56
N PRO A 45 -14.51 18.93 0.74
CA PRO A 45 -15.13 17.69 1.19
C PRO A 45 -16.56 17.50 0.65
N GLN A 46 -17.25 18.58 0.25
CA GLN A 46 -18.58 18.51 -0.38
C GLN A 46 -18.53 18.10 -1.86
N ALA A 47 -17.41 18.35 -2.56
CA ALA A 47 -17.20 17.88 -3.93
C ALA A 47 -16.96 16.36 -3.99
N VAL A 48 -16.33 15.78 -2.96
CA VAL A 48 -16.26 14.32 -2.76
C VAL A 48 -17.62 13.75 -2.33
N LYS A 49 -18.46 14.54 -1.64
CA LYS A 49 -19.86 14.21 -1.30
C LYS A 49 -20.84 14.34 -2.46
N GLY A 50 -20.36 14.43 -3.71
CA GLY A 50 -21.18 14.41 -4.92
C GLY A 50 -21.89 13.06 -5.13
N GLY A 51 -22.76 12.67 -4.20
CA GLY A 51 -23.57 11.46 -4.25
C GLY A 51 -22.77 10.15 -4.12
N CYS A 52 -23.47 9.08 -3.77
CA CYS A 52 -22.90 7.75 -3.89
C CYS A 52 -22.61 7.44 -5.35
N ILE A 53 -21.34 7.19 -5.67
CA ILE A 53 -20.96 6.66 -6.97
C ILE A 53 -21.53 5.23 -7.04
N ASN A 54 -22.53 5.05 -7.91
CA ASN A 54 -23.03 3.72 -8.24
C ASN A 54 -21.97 3.00 -9.06
N PRO A 55 -21.41 1.87 -8.58
CA PRO A 55 -20.37 1.17 -9.30
C PRO A 55 -20.87 0.72 -10.68
N MET A 56 -20.11 1.02 -11.74
CA MET A 56 -20.35 0.38 -13.03
C MET A 56 -19.98 -1.10 -12.92
N ASN A 57 -20.87 -1.99 -13.38
CA ASN A 57 -20.67 -3.44 -13.39
C ASN A 57 -20.29 -4.06 -12.02
N GLY A 58 -20.74 -3.45 -10.91
CA GLY A 58 -20.49 -3.99 -9.57
C GLY A 58 -19.06 -3.83 -9.04
N THR A 59 -18.22 -3.00 -9.67
CA THR A 59 -16.85 -2.74 -9.22
C THR A 59 -16.51 -1.26 -9.24
N THR A 60 -15.68 -0.82 -8.29
CA THR A 60 -15.14 0.55 -8.23
C THR A 60 -13.79 0.69 -8.93
N PHE A 61 -13.24 -0.41 -9.45
CA PHE A 61 -11.98 -0.44 -10.19
C PHE A 61 -12.18 -0.05 -11.66
N TYR A 62 -11.14 0.56 -12.27
CA TYR A 62 -11.16 0.82 -13.71
C TYR A 62 -11.26 -0.49 -14.52
N ASP A 63 -12.04 -0.46 -15.59
CA ASP A 63 -12.02 -1.54 -16.59
C ASP A 63 -10.69 -1.49 -17.36
N LEU A 64 -9.95 -2.58 -17.27
CA LEU A 64 -8.67 -2.73 -17.95
C LEU A 64 -8.82 -3.49 -19.27
N SER A 65 -10.01 -3.88 -19.73
CA SER A 65 -10.24 -4.71 -20.93
C SER A 65 -9.46 -4.25 -22.17
N ALA A 66 -9.27 -2.95 -22.36
CA ALA A 66 -8.49 -2.35 -23.45
C ALA A 66 -6.96 -2.46 -23.31
N TYR A 67 -6.44 -2.80 -22.13
CA TYR A 67 -5.01 -2.88 -21.83
C TYR A 67 -4.47 -4.26 -22.20
N PRO A 68 -3.17 -4.39 -22.52
CA PRO A 68 -2.54 -5.68 -22.77
C PRO A 68 -2.88 -6.72 -21.69
N GLN A 69 -3.17 -7.94 -22.14
CA GLN A 69 -3.46 -9.04 -21.24
C GLN A 69 -2.17 -9.50 -20.58
N VAL A 70 -2.20 -9.61 -19.25
CA VAL A 70 -1.14 -10.21 -18.45
C VAL A 70 -1.80 -11.24 -17.55
N THR A 71 -1.52 -12.52 -17.79
CA THR A 71 -2.10 -13.63 -17.04
C THR A 71 -1.13 -14.20 -16.01
N GLN A 72 0.17 -13.95 -16.20
CA GLN A 72 1.21 -14.42 -15.29
C GLN A 72 2.36 -13.42 -15.21
N ILE A 73 2.94 -13.32 -14.02
CA ILE A 73 4.16 -12.55 -13.75
C ILE A 73 5.24 -13.54 -13.30
N ASP A 74 6.48 -13.28 -13.71
CA ASP A 74 7.65 -14.05 -13.27
C ASP A 74 7.70 -14.15 -11.73
N PRO A 75 7.82 -15.37 -11.13
CA PRO A 75 7.76 -15.54 -9.68
C PRO A 75 8.81 -14.75 -8.90
N HIS A 76 10.01 -14.57 -9.47
CA HIS A 76 11.04 -13.73 -8.85
C HIS A 76 10.60 -12.27 -8.80
N THR A 77 9.99 -11.76 -9.88
CA THR A 77 9.40 -10.42 -9.92
C THR A 77 8.28 -10.26 -8.89
N VAL A 78 7.39 -11.25 -8.75
CA VAL A 78 6.33 -11.28 -7.73
C VAL A 78 6.94 -11.17 -6.33
N GLN A 79 7.93 -12.01 -6.03
CA GLN A 79 8.60 -12.02 -4.73
C GLN A 79 9.25 -10.68 -4.41
N MET A 80 10.01 -10.13 -5.34
CA MET A 80 10.72 -8.88 -5.10
C MET A 80 9.77 -7.68 -4.99
N ALA A 81 8.71 -7.63 -5.81
CA ALA A 81 7.68 -6.60 -5.70
C ALA A 81 6.96 -6.65 -4.34
N SER A 82 6.54 -7.85 -3.92
CA SER A 82 5.90 -8.06 -2.61
C SER A 82 6.82 -7.67 -1.46
N LEU A 83 8.11 -8.03 -1.49
CA LEU A 83 9.05 -7.68 -0.42
C LEU A 83 9.32 -6.17 -0.34
N ILE A 84 9.49 -5.50 -1.49
CA ILE A 84 9.70 -4.05 -1.51
C ILE A 84 8.50 -3.34 -0.90
N THR A 85 7.29 -3.66 -1.37
CA THR A 85 6.06 -3.06 -0.86
C THR A 85 5.81 -3.40 0.59
N ASN A 86 6.03 -4.64 1.02
CA ASN A 86 5.88 -5.03 2.43
C ASN A 86 6.81 -4.23 3.35
N VAL A 87 8.04 -3.94 2.94
CA VAL A 87 8.90 -3.04 3.74
C VAL A 87 8.30 -1.65 3.86
N PHE A 88 7.62 -1.15 2.83
CA PHE A 88 7.01 0.17 2.88
C PHE A 88 5.72 0.23 3.71
N GLU A 89 4.99 -0.90 3.83
CA GLU A 89 3.79 -1.01 4.67
C GLU A 89 4.14 -1.36 6.12
N GLU A 90 5.08 -2.28 6.34
CA GLU A 90 5.34 -2.90 7.66
C GLU A 90 6.71 -2.56 8.24
N GLY A 91 7.62 -1.95 7.47
CA GLY A 91 8.99 -1.68 7.90
C GLY A 91 9.89 -2.92 7.98
N ASP A 92 9.41 -4.09 7.59
CA ASP A 92 10.12 -5.38 7.69
C ASP A 92 9.87 -6.24 6.43
N THR A 93 10.64 -7.31 6.25
CA THR A 93 10.41 -8.33 5.21
C THR A 93 9.43 -9.44 5.64
N SER A 94 9.05 -9.45 6.92
CA SER A 94 8.04 -10.32 7.49
C SER A 94 6.65 -9.77 7.19
N PHE A 95 5.81 -10.61 6.57
CA PHE A 95 4.46 -10.23 6.18
C PHE A 95 3.51 -10.25 7.37
N ALA A 96 2.58 -9.30 7.39
CA ALA A 96 1.62 -9.07 8.46
C ALA A 96 0.28 -9.76 8.24
N TYR A 97 0.30 -11.05 7.89
CA TYR A 97 -0.91 -11.82 7.62
C TYR A 97 -1.91 -11.80 8.77
N ALA A 98 -1.43 -11.83 10.01
CA ALA A 98 -2.24 -11.93 11.22
C ALA A 98 -2.59 -10.57 11.85
N GLN A 99 -2.15 -9.46 11.25
CA GLN A 99 -2.56 -8.12 11.69
C GLN A 99 -4.07 -7.94 11.48
N SER A 100 -4.77 -7.41 12.47
CA SER A 100 -6.17 -6.98 12.33
C SER A 100 -6.50 -5.96 13.42
N SER A 101 -6.97 -4.79 13.02
CA SER A 101 -7.34 -3.72 13.95
C SER A 101 -8.30 -2.72 13.30
N ASP A 102 -9.24 -2.19 14.07
CA ASP A 102 -9.96 -0.96 13.71
C ASP A 102 -9.12 0.25 14.15
N ILE A 103 -8.70 1.05 13.18
CA ILE A 103 -7.86 2.24 13.40
C ILE A 103 -8.67 3.54 13.41
N GLY A 104 -10.00 3.46 13.34
CA GLY A 104 -10.89 4.63 13.40
C GLY A 104 -10.92 5.46 12.12
N ASP A 105 -10.51 4.90 10.98
CA ASP A 105 -10.49 5.58 9.67
C ASP A 105 -11.80 5.41 8.87
N SER A 106 -12.85 4.93 9.52
CA SER A 106 -14.15 4.60 8.93
C SER A 106 -14.12 3.49 7.87
N ARG A 107 -13.12 2.62 7.89
CA ARG A 107 -13.07 1.39 7.08
C ARG A 107 -13.39 0.11 7.89
N GLY A 108 -13.62 0.25 9.20
CA GLY A 108 -13.82 -0.88 10.12
C GLY A 108 -12.50 -1.59 10.40
N TYR A 109 -12.53 -2.91 10.55
CA TYR A 109 -11.30 -3.67 10.73
C TYR A 109 -10.47 -3.62 9.46
N THR A 110 -9.19 -3.23 9.60
CA THR A 110 -8.15 -3.34 8.57
C THR A 110 -7.24 -4.50 8.94
N SER A 111 -7.12 -5.48 8.04
CA SER A 111 -6.53 -6.79 8.35
C SER A 111 -5.60 -7.31 7.26
N GLY A 112 -4.65 -8.17 7.62
CA GLY A 112 -3.68 -8.75 6.70
C GLY A 112 -2.65 -7.74 6.18
N TYR A 113 -1.70 -8.25 5.38
CA TYR A 113 -0.48 -7.51 5.03
C TYR A 113 -0.66 -6.37 4.02
N VAL A 114 -1.85 -6.24 3.42
CA VAL A 114 -2.21 -5.13 2.52
C VAL A 114 -3.38 -4.30 3.05
N GLY A 115 -3.89 -4.62 4.24
CA GLY A 115 -5.01 -3.89 4.85
C GLY A 115 -6.38 -4.16 4.20
N PHE A 116 -6.79 -5.42 4.11
CA PHE A 116 -8.16 -5.81 3.76
C PHE A 116 -9.15 -5.21 4.75
N THR A 117 -10.21 -4.53 4.27
CA THR A 117 -11.14 -3.86 5.18
C THR A 117 -12.57 -4.39 5.13
N THR A 118 -13.22 -4.42 6.29
CA THR A 118 -14.63 -4.83 6.38
C THR A 118 -15.55 -3.83 5.70
N GLY A 119 -15.22 -2.54 5.77
CA GLY A 119 -15.99 -1.46 5.16
C GLY A 119 -15.84 -1.35 3.64
N THR A 120 -14.76 -1.83 3.05
CA THR A 120 -14.56 -1.85 1.58
C THR A 120 -15.00 -3.15 0.91
N GLY A 121 -15.26 -4.21 1.69
CA GLY A 121 -15.84 -5.48 1.21
C GLY A 121 -14.82 -6.48 0.67
N ASP A 122 -13.57 -6.10 0.51
CA ASP A 122 -12.46 -6.99 0.17
C ASP A 122 -12.19 -8.05 1.27
N ALA A 123 -12.39 -7.69 2.53
CA ALA A 123 -12.37 -8.68 3.62
C ALA A 123 -13.49 -9.73 3.50
N GLU A 124 -14.71 -9.34 3.08
CA GLU A 124 -15.82 -10.28 2.84
C GLU A 124 -15.45 -11.27 1.73
N ILE A 125 -14.97 -10.77 0.59
CA ILE A 125 -14.61 -11.58 -0.58
C ILE A 125 -13.51 -12.59 -0.24
N LEU A 126 -12.49 -12.15 0.50
CA LEU A 126 -11.42 -13.04 0.93
C LEU A 126 -11.93 -14.12 1.90
N ILE A 127 -12.78 -13.74 2.87
CA ILE A 127 -13.34 -14.69 3.84
C ILE A 127 -14.29 -15.68 3.16
N ASP A 128 -15.10 -15.25 2.20
CA ASP A 128 -15.97 -16.14 1.40
C ASP A 128 -15.14 -17.13 0.58
N SER A 129 -14.02 -16.68 0.02
CA SER A 129 -13.05 -17.57 -0.65
C SER A 129 -12.42 -18.56 0.33
N TYR A 130 -12.12 -18.11 1.55
CA TYR A 130 -11.59 -18.99 2.59
C TYR A 130 -12.62 -20.00 3.11
N GLU A 131 -13.88 -19.60 3.25
CA GLU A 131 -14.97 -20.50 3.63
C GLU A 131 -15.12 -21.65 2.64
N LYS A 132 -15.00 -21.37 1.34
CA LYS A 132 -15.00 -22.41 0.31
C LYS A 132 -13.81 -23.37 0.42
N ALA A 133 -12.65 -22.86 0.83
CA ALA A 133 -11.43 -23.67 1.00
C ALA A 133 -11.41 -24.46 2.33
N LYS A 134 -12.00 -23.90 3.40
CA LYS A 134 -12.03 -24.47 4.75
C LYS A 134 -13.38 -24.12 5.43
N PRO A 135 -14.45 -24.88 5.15
CA PRO A 135 -15.77 -24.59 5.71
C PRO A 135 -15.80 -24.63 7.23
N GLY A 136 -16.55 -23.72 7.85
CA GLY A 136 -16.71 -23.66 9.32
C GLY A 136 -15.46 -23.21 10.09
N ASN A 137 -14.59 -22.43 9.45
CA ASN A 137 -13.46 -21.76 10.10
C ASN A 137 -13.93 -20.65 11.10
N ALA A 138 -13.01 -20.08 11.87
CA ALA A 138 -13.35 -19.08 12.88
C ALA A 138 -13.96 -17.78 12.30
N LEU A 139 -13.71 -17.49 11.03
CA LEU A 139 -14.21 -16.30 10.34
C LEU A 139 -15.61 -16.48 9.73
N SER A 140 -16.08 -17.73 9.55
CA SER A 140 -17.36 -18.05 8.89
C SER A 140 -18.56 -17.33 9.52
N LYS A 141 -18.57 -17.20 10.85
CA LYS A 141 -19.67 -16.56 11.59
C LYS A 141 -19.84 -15.07 11.28
N TYR A 142 -18.83 -14.42 10.71
CA TYR A 142 -18.88 -13.00 10.37
C TYR A 142 -19.41 -12.72 8.96
N LEU A 143 -19.47 -13.72 8.07
CA LEU A 143 -19.88 -13.55 6.67
C LEU A 143 -21.24 -12.87 6.52
N GLY A 144 -22.23 -13.24 7.33
CA GLY A 144 -23.55 -12.61 7.29
C GLY A 144 -23.50 -11.10 7.57
N ARG A 145 -22.75 -10.70 8.60
CA ARG A 145 -22.60 -9.29 8.97
C ARG A 145 -21.77 -8.51 7.94
N LEU A 146 -20.71 -9.12 7.41
CA LEU A 146 -19.89 -8.52 6.35
C LEU A 146 -20.73 -8.28 5.09
N HIS A 147 -21.60 -9.22 4.74
CA HIS A 147 -22.53 -9.08 3.61
C HIS A 147 -23.50 -7.91 3.80
N GLU A 148 -24.09 -7.76 5.00
CA GLU A 148 -24.94 -6.60 5.30
C GLU A 148 -24.19 -5.27 5.13
N ILE A 149 -22.93 -5.20 5.59
CA ILE A 149 -22.08 -4.01 5.44
C ILE A 149 -21.81 -3.73 3.96
N SER A 150 -21.53 -4.75 3.15
CA SER A 150 -21.23 -4.55 1.73
C SER A 150 -22.42 -4.07 0.91
N GLN A 151 -23.65 -4.33 1.35
CA GLN A 151 -24.88 -3.80 0.74
C GLN A 151 -25.12 -2.31 1.03
N LEU A 152 -24.43 -1.71 2.02
CA LEU A 152 -24.59 -0.29 2.31
C LEU A 152 -24.04 0.57 1.17
N PRO A 153 -24.54 1.80 0.96
CA PRO A 153 -24.03 2.67 -0.08
C PRO A 153 -22.52 2.96 0.11
N ASN A 154 -21.70 2.81 -0.94
CA ASN A 154 -20.23 2.98 -0.85
C ASN A 154 -19.77 4.34 -0.30
N CYS A 155 -20.59 5.39 -0.47
CA CYS A 155 -20.29 6.72 0.07
C CYS A 155 -20.62 6.88 1.56
N ASP A 156 -21.39 5.95 2.17
CA ASP A 156 -21.68 5.94 3.60
C ASP A 156 -20.56 5.25 4.38
N ARG A 157 -19.35 5.82 4.29
CA ARG A 157 -18.16 5.33 5.00
C ARG A 157 -18.40 5.20 6.51
N PRO A 158 -19.06 6.15 7.20
CA PRO A 158 -19.34 6.00 8.63
C PRO A 158 -20.18 4.77 8.97
N ALA A 159 -21.22 4.46 8.18
CA ALA A 159 -22.02 3.26 8.43
C ALA A 159 -21.27 1.97 8.07
N ARG A 160 -20.54 1.97 6.94
CA ARG A 160 -19.74 0.83 6.47
C ARG A 160 -18.56 0.51 7.39
N GLY A 161 -18.01 1.52 8.05
CA GLY A 161 -16.91 1.39 8.99
C GLY A 161 -17.30 0.90 10.39
N LYS A 162 -18.58 0.66 10.67
CA LYS A 162 -19.01 0.16 11.99
C LYS A 162 -18.62 -1.30 12.19
N THR A 163 -18.18 -1.61 13.41
CA THR A 163 -17.76 -2.96 13.81
C THR A 163 -18.80 -3.69 14.68
N ASP A 164 -19.99 -3.11 14.89
CA ASP A 164 -21.08 -3.76 15.64
C ASP A 164 -21.45 -5.10 14.98
N GLY A 165 -21.48 -6.19 15.76
CA GLY A 165 -21.71 -7.55 15.25
C GLY A 165 -20.46 -8.24 14.69
N LEU A 166 -19.27 -7.64 14.82
CA LEU A 166 -17.97 -8.21 14.47
C LEU A 166 -17.09 -8.42 15.71
N GLU A 167 -17.68 -8.66 16.88
CA GLU A 167 -16.95 -8.87 18.13
C GLU A 167 -16.04 -10.11 18.01
N GLY A 168 -14.76 -9.96 18.37
CA GLY A 168 -13.73 -11.01 18.25
C GLY A 168 -13.21 -11.24 16.82
N TYR A 169 -13.58 -10.41 15.84
CA TYR A 169 -13.14 -10.56 14.45
C TYR A 169 -11.61 -10.57 14.31
N ALA A 170 -10.92 -9.63 14.98
CA ALA A 170 -9.47 -9.55 14.94
C ALA A 170 -8.79 -10.81 15.50
N ASP A 171 -9.34 -11.39 16.58
CA ASP A 171 -8.82 -12.63 17.17
C ASP A 171 -9.03 -13.82 16.22
N ALA A 172 -10.21 -13.92 15.59
CA ALA A 172 -10.48 -14.95 14.58
C ALA A 172 -9.59 -14.82 13.34
N TRP A 173 -9.36 -13.58 12.88
CA TRP A 173 -8.44 -13.30 11.78
C TRP A 173 -7.01 -13.75 12.13
N LYS A 174 -6.55 -13.39 13.34
CA LYS A 174 -5.24 -13.79 13.84
C LYS A 174 -5.14 -15.31 13.93
N GLN A 175 -6.14 -15.97 14.50
CA GLN A 175 -6.22 -17.43 14.64
C GLN A 175 -6.05 -18.15 13.30
N GLU A 176 -6.84 -17.79 12.28
CA GLU A 176 -6.78 -18.46 10.98
C GLU A 176 -5.51 -18.09 10.20
N SER A 177 -5.00 -16.86 10.34
CA SER A 177 -3.73 -16.45 9.74
C SER A 177 -2.53 -17.19 10.32
N CYS A 178 -2.63 -17.59 11.59
CA CYS A 178 -1.60 -18.31 12.33
C CYS A 178 -1.78 -19.84 12.31
N SER A 179 -2.78 -20.36 11.60
CA SER A 179 -2.96 -21.81 11.45
C SER A 179 -1.72 -22.45 10.82
N GLN A 180 -1.34 -23.64 11.31
CA GLN A 180 -0.20 -24.40 10.80
C GLN A 180 -0.32 -24.77 9.32
N ASP A 181 -1.55 -24.89 8.81
CA ASP A 181 -1.81 -25.18 7.39
C ASP A 181 -1.50 -23.99 6.45
N GLN A 182 -1.36 -22.78 6.99
CA GLN A 182 -1.11 -21.51 6.27
C GLN A 182 -2.07 -21.19 5.11
N THR A 183 -3.22 -21.86 5.03
CA THR A 183 -4.17 -21.74 3.90
C THR A 183 -4.70 -20.32 3.81
N PHE A 184 -5.02 -19.68 4.93
CA PHE A 184 -5.53 -18.31 4.93
C PHE A 184 -4.48 -17.28 4.49
N ALA A 185 -3.25 -17.39 4.99
CA ALA A 185 -2.13 -16.56 4.56
C ALA A 185 -1.81 -16.73 3.06
N LYS A 186 -1.94 -17.96 2.53
CA LYS A 186 -1.82 -18.23 1.09
C LYS A 186 -2.92 -17.53 0.29
N LEU A 187 -4.18 -17.63 0.71
CA LEU A 187 -5.30 -16.97 0.04
C LEU A 187 -5.19 -15.44 0.06
N GLN A 188 -4.69 -14.85 1.15
CA GLN A 188 -4.37 -13.42 1.18
C GLN A 188 -3.42 -13.03 0.04
N ARG A 189 -2.33 -13.78 -0.16
CA ARG A 189 -1.39 -13.53 -1.25
C ARG A 189 -2.00 -13.75 -2.64
N GLU A 190 -2.77 -14.81 -2.82
CA GLU A 190 -3.42 -15.12 -4.10
C GLU A 190 -4.41 -14.02 -4.50
N TRP A 191 -5.23 -13.56 -3.55
CA TRP A 191 -6.16 -12.47 -3.80
C TRP A 191 -5.42 -11.18 -4.16
N VAL A 192 -4.35 -10.82 -3.46
CA VAL A 192 -3.54 -9.63 -3.77
C VAL A 192 -2.84 -9.75 -5.13
N TYR A 193 -2.36 -10.95 -5.47
CA TYR A 193 -1.77 -11.21 -6.78
C TYR A 193 -2.79 -10.96 -7.90
N GLU A 194 -4.00 -11.49 -7.76
CA GLU A 194 -5.07 -11.36 -8.75
C GLU A 194 -5.64 -9.94 -8.85
N ASN A 195 -5.85 -9.26 -7.71
CA ASN A 195 -6.59 -8.00 -7.64
C ASN A 195 -5.69 -6.76 -7.61
N TYR A 196 -4.38 -6.88 -7.35
CA TYR A 196 -3.47 -5.74 -7.39
C TYR A 196 -2.27 -5.98 -8.28
N MET A 197 -1.63 -7.16 -8.19
CA MET A 197 -0.40 -7.39 -8.95
C MET A 197 -0.64 -7.57 -10.44
N LEU A 198 -1.61 -8.39 -10.85
CA LEU A 198 -1.98 -8.54 -12.26
C LEU A 198 -2.47 -7.20 -12.87
N PRO A 199 -3.42 -6.46 -12.26
CA PRO A 199 -3.76 -5.10 -12.72
C PRO A 199 -2.55 -4.19 -12.87
N SER A 200 -1.65 -4.17 -11.88
CA SER A 200 -0.44 -3.34 -11.97
C SER A 200 0.47 -3.71 -13.12
N ALA A 201 0.58 -5.00 -13.44
CA ALA A 201 1.36 -5.46 -14.59
C ALA A 201 0.69 -5.11 -15.92
N ARG A 202 -0.65 -5.04 -15.98
CA ARG A 202 -1.37 -4.54 -17.16
C ARG A 202 -1.14 -3.05 -17.40
N TYR A 203 -1.20 -2.23 -16.34
CA TYR A 203 -0.77 -0.83 -16.41
C TYR A 203 0.70 -0.71 -16.85
N ALA A 204 1.60 -1.50 -16.26
CA ALA A 204 3.01 -1.50 -16.66
C ALA A 204 3.19 -1.88 -18.15
N SER A 205 2.46 -2.89 -18.62
CA SER A 205 2.50 -3.35 -20.01
C SER A 205 2.00 -2.30 -21.00
N GLN A 206 0.96 -1.55 -20.66
CA GLN A 206 0.47 -0.42 -21.48
C GLN A 206 1.57 0.63 -21.75
N TYR A 207 2.48 0.82 -20.80
CA TYR A 207 3.62 1.75 -20.91
C TYR A 207 4.93 1.07 -21.33
N ARG A 208 4.85 -0.17 -21.86
CA ARG A 208 6.00 -0.95 -22.36
C ARG A 208 7.08 -1.19 -21.30
N ILE A 209 6.68 -1.34 -20.05
CA ILE A 209 7.58 -1.59 -18.91
C ILE A 209 7.84 -3.09 -18.81
N GLU A 210 9.11 -3.49 -18.95
CA GLU A 210 9.48 -4.89 -19.02
C GLU A 210 10.20 -5.37 -17.76
N SER A 211 10.98 -4.47 -17.13
CA SER A 211 11.85 -4.82 -16.02
C SER A 211 11.10 -5.20 -14.75
N ALA A 212 11.72 -6.06 -13.93
CA ALA A 212 11.18 -6.44 -12.63
C ALA A 212 11.05 -5.22 -11.69
N LEU A 213 12.02 -4.29 -11.75
CA LEU A 213 11.97 -3.04 -10.98
C LEU A 213 10.79 -2.15 -11.42
N GLY A 214 10.57 -2.02 -12.72
CA GLY A 214 9.43 -1.26 -13.26
C GLY A 214 8.09 -1.84 -12.79
N LYS A 215 7.92 -3.16 -12.90
CA LYS A 215 6.72 -3.86 -12.40
C LYS A 215 6.52 -3.68 -10.90
N ALA A 216 7.59 -3.76 -10.10
CA ALA A 216 7.53 -3.51 -8.66
C ALA A 216 7.10 -2.07 -8.33
N ILE A 217 7.55 -1.07 -9.10
CA ILE A 217 7.13 0.33 -8.92
C ILE A 217 5.63 0.49 -9.22
N PHE A 218 5.12 -0.13 -10.28
CA PHE A 218 3.69 -0.09 -10.62
C PHE A 218 2.84 -0.80 -9.56
N TYR A 219 3.28 -1.97 -9.10
CA TYR A 219 2.62 -2.72 -8.02
C TYR A 219 2.54 -1.90 -6.73
N ASP A 220 3.68 -1.37 -6.27
CA ASP A 220 3.72 -0.52 -5.07
C ASP A 220 2.86 0.74 -5.21
N THR A 221 2.80 1.31 -6.42
CA THR A 221 1.94 2.47 -6.68
C THR A 221 0.47 2.09 -6.55
N ILE A 222 0.04 0.94 -7.06
CA ILE A 222 -1.34 0.47 -6.90
C ILE A 222 -1.67 0.12 -5.44
N ILE A 223 -0.75 -0.50 -4.70
CA ILE A 223 -0.98 -0.79 -3.29
C ILE A 223 -1.18 0.51 -2.49
N GLN A 224 -0.35 1.52 -2.74
CA GLN A 224 -0.45 2.77 -2.01
C GLN A 224 -1.63 3.66 -2.46
N HIS A 225 -1.81 3.81 -3.77
CA HIS A 225 -2.71 4.82 -4.37
C HIS A 225 -4.03 4.23 -4.87
N GLY A 226 -4.12 2.92 -5.03
CA GLY A 226 -5.24 2.27 -5.66
C GLY A 226 -5.35 2.52 -7.18
N TYR A 227 -6.37 1.91 -7.76
CA TYR A 227 -6.82 2.11 -9.14
C TYR A 227 -8.35 2.10 -9.22
N GLN A 228 -9.00 2.58 -8.16
CA GLN A 228 -10.43 2.80 -8.12
C GLN A 228 -10.76 4.16 -8.73
N TYR A 229 -11.79 4.23 -9.58
CA TYR A 229 -12.24 5.50 -10.15
C TYR A 229 -13.01 6.37 -9.15
N VAL A 230 -13.37 5.80 -7.98
CA VAL A 230 -14.02 6.53 -6.89
C VAL A 230 -13.03 7.33 -6.02
N GLU A 231 -11.72 7.18 -6.24
CA GLU A 231 -10.66 7.97 -5.59
C GLU A 231 -9.73 8.62 -6.66
N PRO A 232 -10.26 9.51 -7.52
CA PRO A 232 -9.56 9.98 -8.72
C PRO A 232 -8.36 10.90 -8.46
N ASP A 233 -8.20 11.43 -7.24
CA ASP A 233 -7.21 12.46 -6.94
C ASP A 233 -5.78 11.94 -6.81
N ILE A 234 -5.66 10.67 -6.41
CA ILE A 234 -4.38 10.09 -6.00
C ILE A 234 -4.05 8.80 -6.73
N ASN A 235 -5.04 8.14 -7.35
CA ASN A 235 -4.87 6.81 -7.95
C ASN A 235 -3.81 6.76 -9.07
N ILE A 236 -3.40 5.54 -9.43
CA ILE A 236 -2.39 5.34 -10.48
C ILE A 236 -2.81 5.93 -11.84
N VAL A 237 -4.11 5.95 -12.16
CA VAL A 237 -4.61 6.51 -13.42
C VAL A 237 -4.35 8.02 -13.49
N ARG A 238 -4.53 8.74 -12.38
CA ARG A 238 -4.19 10.16 -12.27
C ARG A 238 -2.69 10.39 -12.43
N ILE A 239 -1.87 9.59 -11.76
CA ILE A 239 -0.40 9.67 -11.91
C ILE A 239 -0.02 9.45 -13.38
N LEU A 240 -0.53 8.41 -14.01
CA LEU A 240 -0.24 8.08 -15.42
C LEU A 240 -0.74 9.14 -16.39
N THR A 241 -1.89 9.78 -16.11
CA THR A 241 -2.40 10.91 -16.91
C THR A 241 -1.46 12.11 -16.85
N LEU A 242 -0.93 12.42 -15.67
CA LEU A 242 0.00 13.53 -15.47
C LEU A 242 1.41 13.22 -15.99
N VAL A 243 1.81 11.96 -15.96
CA VAL A 243 3.05 11.50 -16.61
C VAL A 243 2.87 11.63 -18.11
N GLY A 244 1.78 11.10 -18.68
CA GLY A 244 1.58 10.99 -20.12
C GLY A 244 2.28 9.77 -20.71
N ASP A 245 2.13 9.58 -22.02
CA ASP A 245 2.69 8.41 -22.69
C ASP A 245 4.22 8.32 -22.59
N ARG A 246 4.71 7.09 -22.77
CA ARG A 246 6.15 6.84 -22.95
C ARG A 246 6.47 6.94 -24.43
N ASP A 247 7.37 7.83 -24.83
CA ASP A 247 7.83 7.93 -26.22
C ASP A 247 8.57 6.65 -26.66
N GLU A 248 8.53 6.30 -27.95
CA GLU A 248 9.21 5.11 -28.49
C GLU A 248 10.73 5.12 -28.25
N ARG A 249 11.35 6.30 -28.24
CA ARG A 249 12.78 6.48 -28.01
C ARG A 249 13.12 6.68 -26.54
N GLU A 250 12.11 6.82 -25.67
CA GLU A 250 12.34 7.00 -24.24
C GLU A 250 12.76 5.67 -23.59
N THR A 251 13.91 5.68 -22.92
CA THR A 251 14.37 4.53 -22.14
C THR A 251 13.43 4.26 -20.97
N GLU A 252 13.31 2.99 -20.55
CA GLU A 252 12.47 2.63 -19.40
C GLU A 252 12.91 3.38 -18.13
N GLN A 253 14.23 3.55 -17.92
CA GLN A 253 14.76 4.32 -16.79
C GLN A 253 14.30 5.78 -16.79
N SER A 254 14.30 6.44 -17.95
CA SER A 254 13.82 7.83 -18.08
C SER A 254 12.34 7.92 -17.74
N PHE A 255 11.54 7.02 -18.28
CA PHE A 255 10.11 6.97 -18.00
C PHE A 255 9.82 6.73 -16.51
N LEU A 256 10.47 5.73 -15.89
CA LEU A 256 10.31 5.45 -14.47
C LEU A 256 10.76 6.61 -13.57
N THR A 257 11.79 7.34 -13.98
CA THR A 257 12.23 8.56 -13.27
C THR A 257 11.17 9.65 -13.35
N ARG A 258 10.57 9.87 -14.52
CA ARG A 258 9.47 10.82 -14.71
C ARG A 258 8.23 10.41 -13.92
N PHE A 259 7.87 9.13 -13.95
CA PHE A 259 6.78 8.54 -13.19
C PHE A 259 6.95 8.75 -11.67
N LEU A 260 8.10 8.36 -11.11
CA LEU A 260 8.39 8.53 -9.69
C LEU A 260 8.50 10.01 -9.28
N THR A 261 8.95 10.89 -10.20
CA THR A 261 8.96 12.34 -9.96
C THR A 261 7.54 12.86 -9.79
N ILE A 262 6.60 12.51 -10.69
CA ILE A 262 5.20 12.91 -10.57
C ILE A 262 4.55 12.31 -9.32
N ARG A 263 4.77 11.02 -9.06
CA ARG A 263 4.26 10.34 -7.85
C ARG A 263 4.73 11.03 -6.57
N ARG A 264 6.02 11.34 -6.44
CA ARG A 264 6.60 11.99 -5.26
C ARG A 264 6.12 13.44 -5.11
N GLN A 265 6.01 14.18 -6.21
CA GLN A 265 5.42 15.52 -6.19
C GLN A 265 3.95 15.50 -5.75
N LEU A 266 3.17 14.51 -6.19
CA LEU A 266 1.79 14.32 -5.76
C LEU A 266 1.73 14.11 -4.24
N GLN A 267 2.50 13.16 -3.72
CA GLN A 267 2.60 12.88 -2.28
C GLN A 267 2.98 14.11 -1.46
N CYS A 268 3.97 14.89 -1.93
CA CYS A 268 4.46 16.07 -1.23
C CYS A 268 3.48 17.27 -1.28
N CYS A 269 2.67 17.35 -2.34
CA CYS A 269 1.67 18.40 -2.51
C CYS A 269 0.32 18.07 -1.88
N TYR A 270 0.04 16.80 -1.57
CA TYR A 270 -1.24 16.39 -1.01
C TYR A 270 -1.51 17.11 0.32
N PRO A 271 -2.73 17.61 0.58
CA PRO A 271 -3.01 18.49 1.71
C PRO A 271 -3.16 17.76 3.06
N ASP A 272 -2.27 16.82 3.36
CA ASP A 272 -2.16 16.18 4.67
C ASP A 272 -0.70 15.84 5.03
N ASN A 273 -0.48 15.30 6.23
CA ASN A 273 0.85 14.88 6.68
C ASN A 273 1.19 13.42 6.35
N VAL A 274 0.19 12.57 6.10
CA VAL A 274 0.36 11.13 5.89
C VAL A 274 1.00 10.87 4.52
N TRP A 275 0.46 11.49 3.47
CA TRP A 275 0.99 11.37 2.12
C TRP A 275 2.38 11.97 1.99
N ARG A 276 2.62 13.13 2.63
CA ARG A 276 3.94 13.76 2.66
C ARG A 276 4.99 12.87 3.30
N ALA A 277 4.71 12.28 4.47
CA ALA A 277 5.64 11.36 5.14
C ALA A 277 5.93 10.11 4.28
N SER A 278 4.94 9.65 3.52
CA SER A 278 5.07 8.49 2.65
C SER A 278 6.01 8.73 1.44
N ALA A 279 6.35 9.97 1.09
CA ALA A 279 7.22 10.29 -0.06
C ALA A 279 8.62 9.64 0.00
N THR A 280 9.05 9.22 1.21
CA THR A 280 10.29 8.46 1.43
C THR A 280 10.34 7.14 0.66
N ARG A 281 9.19 6.47 0.45
CA ARG A 281 9.13 5.24 -0.36
C ARG A 281 9.42 5.50 -1.84
N SER A 282 8.91 6.61 -2.39
CA SER A 282 9.21 7.01 -3.76
C SER A 282 10.66 7.44 -3.94
N GLU A 283 11.28 8.03 -2.92
CA GLU A 283 12.73 8.27 -2.93
C GLU A 283 13.56 6.98 -2.95
N ASP A 284 13.16 5.96 -2.19
CA ASP A 284 13.83 4.66 -2.17
C ASP A 284 13.72 3.95 -3.52
N LEU A 285 12.54 3.96 -4.13
CA LEU A 285 12.33 3.45 -5.49
C LEU A 285 13.19 4.23 -6.50
N GLN A 286 13.23 5.57 -6.41
CA GLN A 286 14.08 6.39 -7.28
C GLN A 286 15.56 6.05 -7.10
N SER A 287 16.01 5.75 -5.88
CA SER A 287 17.38 5.31 -5.62
C SER A 287 17.74 4.00 -6.32
N LEU A 288 16.76 3.10 -6.49
CA LEU A 288 16.93 1.88 -7.30
C LEU A 288 16.98 2.20 -8.79
N VAL A 289 16.09 3.07 -9.29
CA VAL A 289 16.03 3.52 -10.69
C VAL A 289 17.28 4.30 -11.09
N ASN A 290 17.87 5.09 -10.20
CA ASN A 290 19.15 5.79 -10.44
C ASN A 290 20.29 4.82 -10.78
N LYS A 291 20.18 3.55 -10.37
CA LYS A 291 21.11 2.45 -10.68
C LYS A 291 20.43 1.39 -11.56
N PHE A 292 19.60 1.81 -12.52
CA PHE A 292 18.73 0.94 -13.31
C PHE A 292 19.46 -0.25 -13.94
N SER A 293 20.61 -0.04 -14.59
CA SER A 293 21.37 -1.12 -15.24
C SER A 293 21.73 -2.27 -14.28
N ARG A 294 21.94 -1.96 -12.99
CA ARG A 294 22.20 -2.93 -11.93
C ARG A 294 20.92 -3.56 -11.38
N ASN A 295 19.84 -2.79 -11.28
CA ASN A 295 18.67 -3.13 -10.48
C ASN A 295 17.44 -3.54 -11.30
N LYS A 296 17.43 -3.34 -12.62
CA LYS A 296 16.25 -3.56 -13.48
C LYS A 296 15.64 -4.96 -13.32
N ASP A 297 16.46 -5.99 -13.13
CA ASP A 297 15.99 -7.37 -12.98
C ASP A 297 15.81 -7.80 -11.53
N LEU A 298 16.11 -6.92 -10.55
CA LEU A 298 16.04 -7.20 -9.11
C LEU A 298 16.78 -8.48 -8.65
N LYS A 299 17.81 -8.91 -9.39
CA LYS A 299 18.57 -10.16 -9.11
C LYS A 299 19.66 -10.02 -8.04
N ARG A 300 19.98 -8.78 -7.63
CA ARG A 300 21.05 -8.48 -6.67
C ARG A 300 20.43 -7.92 -5.41
N SER A 301 21.07 -8.17 -4.27
CA SER A 301 20.65 -7.53 -3.02
C SER A 301 20.80 -6.00 -3.09
N PHE A 302 19.84 -5.29 -2.52
CA PHE A 302 19.85 -3.85 -2.35
C PHE A 302 19.34 -3.47 -0.96
N ARG A 303 19.54 -2.21 -0.58
CA ARG A 303 19.01 -1.65 0.67
C ARG A 303 18.10 -0.48 0.30
N LEU A 304 16.90 -0.48 0.88
CA LEU A 304 15.98 0.65 0.84
C LEU A 304 16.54 1.73 1.78
N LYS A 305 16.87 2.90 1.24
CA LYS A 305 17.74 3.89 1.91
C LYS A 305 17.05 4.47 3.14
N ASN A 306 15.78 4.84 3.02
CA ASN A 306 15.00 5.49 4.08
C ASN A 306 14.50 4.47 5.11
N PHE A 307 14.10 3.28 4.66
CA PHE A 307 13.64 2.22 5.57
C PHE A 307 14.78 1.43 6.20
N GLY A 308 16.00 1.54 5.66
CA GLY A 308 17.18 0.83 6.15
C GLY A 308 17.13 -0.69 5.97
N VAL A 309 16.10 -1.27 5.34
CA VAL A 309 15.97 -2.72 5.17
C VAL A 309 16.73 -3.22 3.96
N LYS A 310 17.47 -4.32 4.12
CA LYS A 310 18.18 -5.02 3.03
C LYS A 310 17.31 -6.15 2.50
N ILE A 311 17.01 -6.12 1.20
CA ILE A 311 16.30 -7.20 0.50
C ILE A 311 17.31 -7.96 -0.35
N ASN A 312 17.26 -9.29 -0.31
CA ASN A 312 18.22 -10.15 -1.02
C ASN A 312 17.58 -11.22 -1.92
N GLY A 313 16.25 -11.36 -1.92
CA GLY A 313 15.50 -12.30 -2.75
C GLY A 313 15.47 -13.73 -2.21
N LYS A 314 15.96 -13.95 -0.98
CA LYS A 314 15.89 -15.26 -0.30
C LYS A 314 14.87 -15.27 0.84
N GLU A 315 14.26 -14.12 1.12
CA GLU A 315 13.18 -13.97 2.08
C GLU A 315 11.96 -14.78 1.63
N LYS A 316 11.35 -15.49 2.57
CA LYS A 316 10.22 -16.38 2.32
C LYS A 316 8.90 -15.61 2.46
N LEU A 317 8.10 -15.57 1.39
CA LEU A 317 6.77 -14.95 1.45
C LEU A 317 5.81 -15.76 2.35
N ASP A 318 6.04 -17.06 2.48
CA ASP A 318 5.31 -18.02 3.32
C ASP A 318 5.92 -18.17 4.72
N ALA A 319 6.82 -17.26 5.12
CA ALA A 319 7.27 -17.21 6.50
C ALA A 319 6.07 -16.98 7.43
N VAL A 320 6.06 -17.73 8.55
CA VAL A 320 5.06 -17.55 9.61
C VAL A 320 5.16 -16.11 10.11
N ASP A 321 4.02 -15.43 10.18
CA ASP A 321 3.93 -14.09 10.72
C ASP A 321 4.46 -14.09 12.17
N LYS A 322 5.34 -13.14 12.50
CA LYS A 322 5.92 -12.99 13.84
C LYS A 322 4.85 -12.79 14.92
N ARG A 323 3.67 -12.28 14.57
CA ARG A 323 2.51 -12.12 15.46
C ARG A 323 1.89 -13.46 15.89
N CYS A 324 2.26 -14.55 15.25
CA CYS A 324 1.79 -15.91 15.56
C CYS A 324 2.63 -16.62 16.64
N GLN A 325 3.65 -15.97 17.21
CA GLN A 325 4.53 -16.60 18.21
C GLN A 325 3.82 -16.93 19.53
N ASP A 326 2.65 -16.33 19.79
CA ASP A 326 1.89 -16.46 21.05
C ASP A 326 0.56 -17.24 20.90
N ILE A 327 0.34 -17.94 19.77
CA ILE A 327 -0.83 -18.79 19.51
C ILE A 327 -0.44 -20.26 19.61
#